data_AF-A0A515EL23-F1
#
_entry.id   AF-A0A515EL23-F1
#
_cell.length_a   1.000
_cell.length_b   1.000
_cell.length_c   1.000
_cell.angle_alpha   90.00
_cell.angle_beta   90.00
_cell.angle_gamma   90.00
#
_symmetry.space_group_name_H-M   'P 1'
#
loop_
_entity.id
_entity.type
_entity.pdbx_description
1 polymer ?
#
loop_
_entity_poly.entity_id
_entity_poly.type
_entity_poly.pdbx_seq_one_letter_code
_entity_poly.pdbx_strand_id
1 'polypeptide(L)'
;MGWFSRLFSRGQENVPTKARAPSGVAAGHDAPPAAATATKSGAPPQDAAVFLPWLTATQALVDTALSPKEQALLATLNALLRQPSLPEALLPRAAQLIPRLVALMREHELPVFMVAKKISRDPVLMAEVLHLANSPNYRAGEPIDRLEDAIAQIGHNGLNCCIAKVLFKPIVRDSASLLTAGLAQRLWDRADQLAERGASLAQHQHQRTLDGYLVGLLSTTGWNVALAAWRKAGLALPLAPSKAFASAADAATLRLFGHAAKAWDITEGFMAFSQDLYAHGLQQTHHPLATVLRQARHATETGVH
;
A
#
# COMPACT_ATOMS: atom_id res chain seq x y z
N MET A 1 11.77 0.96 -21.84
CA MET A 1 11.60 -0.24 -20.97
C MET A 1 12.72 -0.24 -19.95
N GLY A 2 12.45 0.26 -18.74
CA GLY A 2 13.45 0.36 -17.66
C GLY A 2 13.88 -1.01 -17.14
N TRP A 3 15.06 -1.11 -16.55
CA TRP A 3 15.56 -2.38 -16.01
C TRP A 3 14.66 -2.95 -14.91
N PHE A 4 13.92 -2.11 -14.17
CA PHE A 4 12.93 -2.55 -13.19
C PHE A 4 11.74 -3.26 -13.86
N SER A 5 11.24 -2.75 -15.00
CA SER A 5 10.16 -3.44 -15.74
C SER A 5 10.55 -4.87 -16.14
N ARG A 6 11.83 -5.13 -16.44
CA ARG A 6 12.34 -6.47 -16.76
C ARG A 6 12.38 -7.43 -15.57
N LEU A 7 12.43 -6.90 -14.34
CA LEU A 7 12.31 -7.72 -13.12
C LEU A 7 10.90 -8.30 -12.97
N PHE A 8 9.89 -7.60 -13.49
CA PHE A 8 8.48 -7.98 -13.39
C PHE A 8 7.95 -8.72 -14.63
N SER A 9 8.58 -8.55 -15.80
CA SER A 9 8.11 -9.17 -17.06
C SER A 9 8.52 -10.64 -17.28
N ARG A 10 9.33 -11.26 -16.41
CA ARG A 10 9.86 -12.63 -16.64
C ARG A 10 8.85 -13.77 -16.41
N GLY A 11 7.58 -13.46 -16.12
CA GLY A 11 6.50 -14.44 -15.96
C GLY A 11 5.53 -14.57 -17.15
N GLN A 12 5.73 -13.82 -18.24
CA GLN A 12 5.02 -14.05 -19.51
C GLN A 12 5.97 -14.76 -20.48
N GLU A 13 5.99 -16.10 -20.43
CA GLU A 13 6.48 -16.87 -21.56
C GLU A 13 5.61 -16.56 -22.78
N ASN A 14 6.30 -16.18 -23.86
CA ASN A 14 5.73 -15.98 -25.19
C ASN A 14 4.95 -17.22 -25.62
N VAL A 15 3.62 -17.15 -25.56
CA VAL A 15 2.78 -18.02 -26.38
C VAL A 15 2.85 -17.48 -27.81
N PRO A 16 3.27 -18.27 -28.81
CA PRO A 16 3.42 -17.76 -30.16
C PRO A 16 2.05 -17.43 -30.75
N THR A 17 1.95 -16.19 -31.25
CA THR A 17 0.89 -15.67 -32.09
C THR A 17 0.61 -16.61 -33.26
N LYS A 18 -0.60 -17.18 -33.32
CA LYS A 18 -1.13 -17.76 -34.55
C LYS A 18 -2.33 -16.94 -35.00
N ALA A 19 -2.11 -16.16 -36.05
CA ALA A 19 -3.15 -15.45 -36.77
C ALA A 19 -4.11 -16.42 -37.46
N ARG A 20 -5.42 -16.27 -37.23
CA ARG A 20 -6.45 -16.41 -38.28
C ARG A 20 -7.79 -15.84 -37.80
N ALA A 21 -8.32 -14.90 -38.57
CA ALA A 21 -9.75 -14.57 -38.68
C ALA A 21 -10.20 -14.95 -40.11
N PRO A 22 -11.49 -14.87 -40.52
CA PRO A 22 -12.66 -14.34 -39.80
C PRO A 22 -13.95 -15.21 -39.95
N SER A 23 -15.10 -14.60 -39.60
CA SER A 23 -16.51 -15.02 -39.78
C SER A 23 -17.07 -15.79 -38.57
N GLY A 24 -18.13 -15.38 -37.87
CA GLY A 24 -19.16 -14.38 -38.11
C GLY A 24 -20.51 -15.01 -37.76
N VAL A 25 -21.04 -14.80 -36.55
CA VAL A 25 -22.45 -15.04 -36.22
C VAL A 25 -22.86 -14.07 -35.11
N ALA A 26 -23.91 -13.30 -35.38
CA ALA A 26 -24.59 -12.44 -34.45
C ALA A 26 -25.39 -13.26 -33.42
N ALA A 27 -25.33 -12.86 -32.15
CA ALA A 27 -26.38 -13.15 -31.18
C ALA A 27 -26.30 -12.08 -30.07
N GLY A 28 -27.35 -11.27 -29.98
CA GLY A 28 -27.50 -10.24 -28.96
C GLY A 28 -27.57 -10.84 -27.56
N HIS A 29 -27.00 -10.12 -26.60
CA HIS A 29 -27.39 -10.17 -25.20
C HIS A 29 -27.35 -8.74 -24.68
N ASP A 30 -28.49 -8.30 -24.17
CA ASP A 30 -28.71 -7.00 -23.57
C ASP A 30 -27.64 -6.65 -22.53
N ALA A 31 -26.97 -5.53 -22.76
CA ALA A 31 -26.10 -4.88 -21.80
C ALA A 31 -26.96 -4.13 -20.77
N PRO A 32 -26.86 -4.42 -19.46
CA PRO A 32 -27.40 -3.51 -18.46
C PRO A 32 -26.55 -2.23 -18.40
N PRO A 33 -27.16 -1.04 -18.38
CA PRO A 33 -26.45 0.23 -18.30
C PRO A 33 -26.14 0.54 -16.84
N ALA A 34 -24.87 0.80 -16.54
CA ALA A 34 -24.46 1.84 -15.60
C ALA A 34 -22.94 1.87 -15.56
N ALA A 35 -22.37 2.71 -16.43
CA ALA A 35 -21.09 3.32 -16.15
C ALA A 35 -21.21 4.05 -14.80
N ALA A 36 -20.74 3.40 -13.72
CA ALA A 36 -20.41 4.11 -12.51
C ALA A 36 -19.29 5.08 -12.88
N THR A 37 -19.69 6.34 -13.09
CA THR A 37 -18.82 7.50 -13.20
C THR A 37 -17.63 7.34 -12.28
N ALA A 38 -16.42 7.42 -12.85
CA ALA A 38 -15.19 7.53 -12.10
C ALA A 38 -15.25 8.82 -11.26
N THR A 39 -15.83 8.73 -10.06
CA THR A 39 -15.81 9.80 -9.07
C THR A 39 -14.35 10.07 -8.78
N LYS A 40 -13.87 11.30 -9.07
CA LYS A 40 -12.58 11.79 -8.61
C LYS A 40 -12.51 11.52 -7.11
N SER A 41 -11.71 10.53 -6.71
CA SER A 41 -11.62 10.14 -5.31
C SER A 41 -10.98 11.31 -4.57
N GLY A 42 -11.72 11.93 -3.64
CA GLY A 42 -11.16 12.96 -2.77
C GLY A 42 -9.98 12.42 -1.96
N ALA A 43 -9.17 13.32 -1.41
CA ALA A 43 -8.00 12.97 -0.60
C ALA A 43 -8.35 11.93 0.49
N PRO A 44 -7.44 10.97 0.79
CA PRO A 44 -7.70 9.95 1.79
C PRO A 44 -8.00 10.59 3.15
N PRO A 45 -9.11 10.20 3.82
CA PRO A 45 -9.50 10.78 5.09
C PRO A 45 -8.48 10.42 6.17
N GLN A 46 -8.27 11.37 7.08
CA GLN A 46 -7.39 11.18 8.23
C GLN A 46 -8.13 10.46 9.36
N ASP A 47 -9.42 10.76 9.52
CA ASP A 47 -10.28 10.15 10.54
C ASP A 47 -10.58 8.67 10.23
N ALA A 48 -10.28 7.82 11.21
CA ALA A 48 -10.59 6.39 11.16
C ALA A 48 -12.10 6.12 11.04
N ALA A 49 -12.95 7.00 11.57
CA ALA A 49 -14.41 6.88 11.48
C ALA A 49 -14.95 7.07 10.04
N VAL A 50 -14.20 7.78 9.19
CA VAL A 50 -14.57 8.04 7.79
C VAL A 50 -13.82 7.13 6.81
N PHE A 51 -12.70 6.54 7.26
CA PHE A 51 -11.85 5.72 6.42
C PHE A 51 -12.57 4.53 5.76
N LEU A 52 -13.27 3.70 6.55
CA LEU A 52 -13.96 2.53 5.99
C LEU A 52 -15.04 2.94 4.97
N PRO A 53 -15.98 3.86 5.28
CA PRO A 53 -16.95 4.35 4.30
C PRO A 53 -16.32 4.91 3.02
N TRP A 54 -15.26 5.70 3.13
CA TRP A 54 -14.53 6.23 1.98
C TRP A 54 -13.88 5.13 1.15
N LEU A 55 -13.21 4.18 1.80
CA LEU A 55 -12.53 3.07 1.14
C LEU A 55 -13.53 2.23 0.32
N THR A 56 -14.65 1.87 0.94
CA THR A 56 -15.61 0.90 0.37
C THR A 56 -16.76 1.57 -0.39
N ALA A 57 -16.81 2.91 -0.43
CA ALA A 57 -17.96 3.68 -0.94
C ALA A 57 -19.29 3.26 -0.31
N THR A 58 -19.29 3.02 1.01
CA THR A 58 -20.51 2.72 1.78
C THR A 58 -21.03 3.98 2.48
N GLN A 59 -22.20 3.88 3.11
CA GLN A 59 -22.74 4.96 3.93
C GLN A 59 -21.89 5.20 5.18
N ALA A 60 -22.15 6.32 5.85
CA ALA A 60 -21.50 6.68 7.12
C ALA A 60 -21.71 5.58 8.18
N LEU A 61 -20.75 5.49 9.11
CA LEU A 61 -20.81 4.50 10.18
C LEU A 61 -22.00 4.76 11.11
N VAL A 62 -22.73 3.68 11.43
CA VAL A 62 -23.86 3.74 12.35
C VAL A 62 -23.46 3.26 13.74
N ASP A 63 -24.06 3.86 14.77
CA ASP A 63 -23.79 3.49 16.17
C ASP A 63 -24.73 2.36 16.63
N THR A 64 -24.51 1.18 16.08
CA THR A 64 -25.34 0.00 16.35
C THR A 64 -24.47 -1.18 16.76
N ALA A 65 -25.09 -2.17 17.42
CA ALA A 65 -24.44 -3.45 17.69
C ALA A 65 -24.03 -4.16 16.38
N LEU A 66 -23.05 -5.06 16.48
CA LEU A 66 -22.57 -5.86 15.35
C LEU A 66 -23.69 -6.72 14.76
N SER A 67 -23.99 -6.52 13.48
CA SER A 67 -24.94 -7.37 12.76
C SER A 67 -24.39 -8.79 12.52
N PRO A 68 -25.22 -9.81 12.28
CA PRO A 68 -24.75 -11.16 11.96
C PRO A 68 -23.80 -11.21 10.74
N LYS A 69 -24.01 -10.33 9.75
CA LYS A 69 -23.11 -10.21 8.58
C LYS A 69 -21.73 -9.69 8.98
N GLU A 70 -21.68 -8.66 9.83
CA GLU A 70 -20.43 -8.11 10.35
C GLU A 70 -19.68 -9.11 11.23
N GLN A 71 -20.41 -9.87 12.05
CA GLN A 71 -19.83 -10.94 12.85
C GLN A 71 -19.19 -12.01 11.95
N ALA A 72 -19.84 -12.41 10.86
CA ALA A 72 -19.27 -13.36 9.89
C ALA A 72 -18.01 -12.83 9.18
N LEU A 73 -18.01 -11.54 8.81
CA LEU A 73 -16.85 -10.86 8.23
C LEU A 73 -15.67 -10.86 9.21
N LEU A 74 -15.89 -10.50 10.47
CA LEU A 74 -14.86 -10.50 11.53
C LEU A 74 -14.39 -11.92 11.86
N ALA A 75 -15.30 -12.90 11.91
CA ALA A 75 -14.96 -14.30 12.14
C ALA A 75 -13.99 -14.83 11.07
N THR A 76 -14.17 -14.42 9.81
CA THR A 76 -13.27 -14.76 8.70
C THR A 76 -11.85 -14.22 8.95
N LEU A 77 -11.71 -12.96 9.38
CA LEU A 77 -10.40 -12.37 9.67
C LEU A 77 -9.74 -13.03 10.89
N ASN A 78 -10.52 -13.28 11.94
CA ASN A 78 -10.05 -13.95 13.15
C ASN A 78 -9.64 -15.41 12.90
N ALA A 79 -10.25 -16.08 11.92
CA ALA A 79 -9.82 -17.40 11.49
C ALA A 79 -8.44 -17.34 10.80
N LEU A 80 -8.21 -16.35 9.92
CA LEU A 80 -6.92 -16.15 9.27
C LEU A 80 -5.81 -15.82 10.26
N LEU A 81 -6.07 -14.96 11.25
CA LEU A 81 -5.11 -14.62 12.29
C LEU A 81 -4.72 -15.81 13.19
N ARG A 82 -5.50 -16.89 13.19
CA ARG A 82 -5.17 -18.13 13.91
C ARG A 82 -4.35 -19.12 13.08
N GLN A 83 -4.21 -18.89 11.78
CA GLN A 83 -3.43 -19.75 10.90
C GLN A 83 -1.92 -19.49 11.11
N PRO A 84 -1.07 -20.54 11.01
CA PRO A 84 0.37 -20.39 11.17
C PRO A 84 1.00 -19.51 10.09
N SER A 85 0.44 -19.52 8.88
CA SER A 85 0.81 -18.68 7.74
C SER A 85 -0.45 -18.25 6.99
N LEU A 86 -0.39 -17.09 6.33
CA LEU A 86 -1.46 -16.67 5.44
C LEU A 86 -1.44 -17.50 4.14
N PRO A 87 -2.61 -17.88 3.59
CA PRO A 87 -2.69 -18.54 2.30
C PRO A 87 -2.09 -17.66 1.20
N GLU A 88 -1.20 -18.22 0.39
CA GLU A 88 -0.51 -17.50 -0.69
C GLU A 88 -1.47 -16.82 -1.66
N ALA A 89 -2.64 -17.43 -1.92
CA ALA A 89 -3.69 -16.86 -2.77
C ALA A 89 -4.32 -15.56 -2.24
N LEU A 90 -4.09 -15.20 -0.97
CA LEU A 90 -4.55 -13.95 -0.37
C LEU A 90 -3.47 -12.87 -0.35
N LEU A 91 -2.23 -13.23 -0.66
CA LEU A 91 -1.11 -12.30 -0.71
C LEU A 91 -0.96 -11.70 -2.12
N PRO A 92 -0.49 -10.44 -2.24
CA PRO A 92 -0.10 -9.89 -3.54
C PRO A 92 0.91 -10.82 -4.22
N ARG A 93 0.72 -11.12 -5.50
CA ARG A 93 1.69 -11.92 -6.30
C ARG A 93 3.09 -11.29 -6.26
N ALA A 94 3.14 -9.96 -6.29
CA ALA A 94 4.38 -9.20 -6.18
C ALA A 94 5.13 -9.42 -4.84
N ALA A 95 4.50 -10.00 -3.81
CA ALA A 95 5.16 -10.32 -2.55
C ALA A 95 6.32 -11.32 -2.71
N GLN A 96 6.25 -12.22 -3.70
CA GLN A 96 7.35 -13.15 -3.99
C GLN A 96 8.63 -12.44 -4.44
N LEU A 97 8.52 -11.19 -4.90
CA LEU A 97 9.65 -10.40 -5.39
C LEU A 97 10.32 -9.59 -4.27
N ILE A 98 9.72 -9.50 -3.09
CA ILE A 98 10.20 -8.63 -2.00
C ILE A 98 11.65 -8.87 -1.63
N PRO A 99 12.15 -10.09 -1.41
CA PRO A 99 13.56 -10.30 -1.07
C PRO A 99 14.51 -9.71 -2.12
N ARG A 100 14.12 -9.77 -3.40
CA ARG A 100 14.88 -9.18 -4.51
C ARG A 100 14.79 -7.66 -4.52
N LEU A 101 13.62 -7.10 -4.24
CA LEU A 101 13.41 -5.64 -4.14
C LEU A 101 14.25 -5.06 -2.99
N VAL A 102 14.31 -5.78 -1.87
CA VAL A 102 15.07 -5.41 -0.68
C VAL A 102 16.57 -5.49 -0.94
N ALA A 103 17.05 -6.54 -1.61
CA ALA A 103 18.45 -6.66 -1.98
C ALA A 103 18.92 -5.44 -2.80
N LEU A 104 18.09 -4.96 -3.73
CA LEU A 104 18.36 -3.75 -4.52
C LEU A 104 18.44 -2.47 -3.66
N MET A 105 17.71 -2.41 -2.55
CA MET A 105 17.78 -1.28 -1.62
C MET A 105 19.05 -1.29 -0.76
N ARG A 106 19.62 -2.48 -0.48
CA ARG A 106 20.83 -2.63 0.35
C ARG A 106 22.12 -2.27 -0.40
N GLU A 107 22.10 -2.10 -1.73
CA GLU A 107 23.30 -1.98 -2.58
C GLU A 107 23.83 -0.54 -2.82
N HIS A 108 23.50 0.46 -2.01
CA HIS A 108 23.77 1.87 -2.40
C HIS A 108 24.52 2.74 -1.39
N GLU A 109 25.85 2.59 -1.35
CA GLU A 109 26.79 3.69 -1.00
C GLU A 109 27.53 4.17 -2.26
N LEU A 110 26.78 4.53 -3.30
CA LEU A 110 27.37 5.03 -4.56
C LEU A 110 27.39 6.56 -4.58
N PRO A 111 28.41 7.18 -5.22
CA PRO A 111 28.40 8.63 -5.48
C PRO A 111 27.14 9.07 -6.25
N VAL A 112 26.62 10.27 -5.94
CA VAL A 112 25.35 10.81 -6.48
C VAL A 112 25.25 10.72 -8.01
N PHE A 113 26.33 11.04 -8.75
CA PHE A 113 26.32 10.98 -10.22
C PHE A 113 26.17 9.55 -10.78
N MET A 114 26.70 8.54 -10.09
CA MET A 114 26.57 7.13 -10.48
C MET A 114 25.15 6.62 -10.23
N VAL A 115 24.53 7.11 -9.15
CA VAL A 115 23.13 6.85 -8.82
C VAL A 115 22.22 7.51 -9.87
N ALA A 116 22.44 8.78 -10.20
CA ALA A 116 21.68 9.50 -11.24
C ALA A 116 21.75 8.78 -12.59
N LYS A 117 22.93 8.30 -13.00
CA LYS A 117 23.11 7.54 -14.26
C LYS A 117 22.36 6.21 -14.27
N LYS A 118 22.18 5.56 -13.12
CA LYS A 118 21.38 4.33 -13.01
C LYS A 118 19.89 4.64 -13.05
N ILE A 119 19.46 5.69 -12.36
CA ILE A 119 18.05 6.12 -12.27
C ILE A 119 17.56 6.68 -13.61
N SER A 120 18.36 7.45 -14.34
CA SER A 120 17.95 8.03 -15.63
C SER A 120 17.61 6.99 -16.70
N ARG A 121 18.04 5.73 -16.52
CA ARG A 121 17.67 4.59 -17.39
C ARG A 121 16.26 4.06 -17.09
N ASP A 122 15.65 4.49 -16.00
CA ASP A 122 14.29 4.16 -15.63
C ASP A 122 13.43 5.43 -15.51
N PRO A 123 12.58 5.73 -16.51
CA PRO A 123 11.78 6.94 -16.51
C PRO A 123 10.76 6.99 -15.37
N VAL A 124 10.33 5.84 -14.84
CA VAL A 124 9.37 5.80 -13.71
C VAL A 124 10.06 6.24 -12.43
N LEU A 125 11.24 5.69 -12.13
CA LEU A 125 12.00 6.08 -10.94
C LEU A 125 12.52 7.51 -11.05
N MET A 126 12.96 7.94 -12.24
CA MET A 126 13.35 9.33 -12.49
C MET A 126 12.20 10.30 -12.22
N ALA A 127 11.00 10.01 -12.73
CA ALA A 127 9.82 10.83 -12.49
C ALA A 127 9.45 10.88 -10.99
N GLU A 128 9.55 9.76 -10.28
CA GLU A 128 9.29 9.71 -8.83
C GLU A 128 10.29 10.57 -8.03
N VAL A 129 11.59 10.51 -8.38
CA VAL A 129 12.62 11.32 -7.73
C VAL A 129 12.37 12.82 -7.94
N LEU A 130 12.07 13.23 -9.17
CA LEU A 130 11.73 14.62 -9.48
C LEU A 130 10.43 15.04 -8.78
N HIS A 131 9.44 14.16 -8.71
CA HIS A 131 8.18 14.44 -8.01
C HIS A 131 8.41 14.67 -6.51
N LEU A 132 9.19 13.81 -5.84
CA LEU A 132 9.48 13.96 -4.42
C LEU A 132 10.27 15.24 -4.14
N ALA A 133 11.31 15.55 -4.94
CA ALA A 133 12.12 16.76 -4.79
C ALA A 133 11.27 18.06 -4.87
N ASN A 134 10.22 18.03 -5.68
CA ASN A 134 9.29 19.15 -5.86
C ASN A 134 8.08 19.13 -4.91
N SER A 135 7.97 18.13 -4.02
CA SER A 135 6.88 18.05 -3.06
C SER A 135 6.99 19.14 -1.98
N PRO A 136 5.88 19.57 -1.36
CA PRO A 136 5.89 20.65 -0.36
C PRO A 136 6.86 20.40 0.81
N ASN A 137 7.10 19.14 1.17
CA ASN A 137 7.99 18.77 2.26
C ASN A 137 9.48 18.92 1.93
N TYR A 138 9.85 18.91 0.65
CA TYR A 138 11.25 18.98 0.22
C TYR A 138 11.57 20.29 -0.51
N ARG A 139 10.59 20.93 -1.14
CA ARG A 139 10.78 22.10 -2.00
C ARG A 139 11.33 23.30 -1.22
N ALA A 140 12.52 23.76 -1.61
CA ALA A 140 13.20 24.91 -1.00
C ALA A 140 13.18 26.20 -1.87
N GLY A 141 12.55 26.16 -3.04
CA GLY A 141 12.54 27.29 -3.98
C GLY A 141 11.88 26.97 -5.33
N GLU A 142 12.56 27.32 -6.42
CA GLU A 142 12.11 27.03 -7.79
C GLU A 142 12.00 25.52 -8.07
N PRO A 143 11.13 25.10 -9.00
CA PRO A 143 11.00 23.70 -9.38
C PRO A 143 12.32 23.14 -9.92
N ILE A 144 12.69 21.95 -9.45
CA ILE A 144 13.88 21.24 -9.91
C ILE A 144 13.53 20.28 -11.03
N ASP A 145 14.22 20.42 -12.16
CA ASP A 145 14.08 19.60 -13.36
C ASP A 145 15.29 18.68 -13.63
N ARG A 146 16.42 18.93 -12.97
CA ARG A 146 17.65 18.12 -13.07
C ARG A 146 17.69 17.03 -12.00
N LEU A 147 17.99 15.81 -12.45
CA LEU A 147 17.99 14.62 -11.58
C LEU A 147 19.08 14.69 -10.50
N GLU A 148 20.27 15.21 -10.83
CA GLU A 148 21.36 15.33 -9.87
C GLU A 148 21.00 16.28 -8.72
N ASP A 149 20.39 17.42 -9.05
CA ASP A 149 19.95 18.42 -8.09
C ASP A 149 18.80 17.88 -7.22
N ALA A 150 17.88 17.14 -7.84
CA ALA A 150 16.80 16.46 -7.12
C ALA A 150 17.35 15.44 -6.11
N ILE A 151 18.32 14.60 -6.52
CA ILE A 151 18.95 13.62 -5.62
C ILE A 151 19.71 14.32 -4.49
N ALA A 152 20.43 15.41 -4.78
CA ALA A 152 21.15 16.19 -3.77
C ALA A 152 20.19 16.79 -2.74
N GLN A 153 19.03 17.28 -3.16
CA GLN A 153 18.02 17.88 -2.28
C GLN A 153 17.31 16.84 -1.40
N ILE A 154 16.84 15.72 -1.96
CA ILE A 154 16.12 14.70 -1.17
C ILE A 154 17.07 13.85 -0.31
N GLY A 155 18.36 13.82 -0.68
CA GLY A 155 19.40 13.04 -0.02
C GLY A 155 19.18 11.52 -0.12
N HIS A 156 20.03 10.78 0.59
CA HIS A 156 19.99 9.31 0.55
C HIS A 156 18.69 8.72 1.11
N ASN A 157 18.15 9.29 2.19
CA ASN A 157 16.91 8.81 2.80
C ASN A 157 15.69 9.02 1.89
N GLY A 158 15.56 10.20 1.27
CA GLY A 158 14.48 10.47 0.33
C GLY A 158 14.57 9.59 -0.91
N LEU A 159 15.79 9.36 -1.42
CA LEU A 159 16.01 8.44 -2.53
C LEU A 159 15.57 7.01 -2.21
N ASN A 160 15.92 6.49 -1.03
CA ASN A 160 15.49 5.16 -0.60
C ASN A 160 13.96 5.06 -0.51
N CYS A 161 13.29 6.14 -0.11
CA CYS A 161 11.82 6.20 -0.12
C CYS A 161 11.26 6.17 -1.55
N CYS A 162 11.83 6.91 -2.51
CA CYS A 162 11.44 6.84 -3.93
C CYS A 162 11.60 5.43 -4.51
N ILE A 163 12.75 4.80 -4.23
CA ILE A 163 13.03 3.43 -4.67
C ILE A 163 11.98 2.49 -4.04
N ALA A 164 11.79 2.53 -2.72
CA ALA A 164 10.79 1.73 -2.04
C ALA A 164 9.39 1.93 -2.63
N LYS A 165 8.97 3.18 -2.88
CA LYS A 165 7.67 3.50 -3.49
C LYS A 165 7.48 2.75 -4.80
N VAL A 166 8.44 2.85 -5.72
CA VAL A 166 8.38 2.19 -7.03
C VAL A 166 8.35 0.66 -6.88
N LEU A 167 9.17 0.11 -5.97
CA LEU A 167 9.29 -1.34 -5.78
C LEU A 167 8.06 -1.96 -5.12
N PHE A 168 7.47 -1.29 -4.14
CA PHE A 168 6.37 -1.81 -3.34
C PHE A 168 4.99 -1.39 -3.87
N LYS A 169 4.91 -0.47 -4.84
CA LYS A 169 3.64 -0.09 -5.50
C LYS A 169 2.83 -1.28 -6.04
N PRO A 170 3.43 -2.30 -6.70
CA PRO A 170 2.70 -3.49 -7.12
C PRO A 170 2.13 -4.29 -5.96
N ILE A 171 2.75 -4.26 -4.77
CA ILE A 171 2.28 -5.02 -3.59
C ILE A 171 0.98 -4.43 -3.08
N VAL A 172 0.91 -3.10 -3.04
CA VAL A 172 -0.30 -2.38 -2.63
C VAL A 172 -1.37 -2.45 -3.73
N ARG A 173 -1.00 -2.31 -5.02
CA ARG A 173 -1.96 -2.24 -6.15
C ARG A 173 -2.38 -3.57 -6.75
N ASP A 174 -1.48 -4.55 -6.95
CA ASP A 174 -1.82 -5.83 -7.60
C ASP A 174 -2.65 -6.74 -6.69
N SER A 175 -2.54 -6.58 -5.38
CA SER A 175 -3.49 -7.18 -4.45
C SER A 175 -4.94 -6.82 -4.78
N ALA A 176 -5.14 -5.63 -5.35
CA ALA A 176 -6.42 -5.11 -5.75
C ALA A 176 -6.81 -5.47 -7.19
N SER A 177 -6.04 -6.30 -7.90
CA SER A 177 -6.49 -6.94 -9.15
C SER A 177 -7.69 -7.89 -8.93
N LEU A 178 -7.94 -8.26 -7.68
CA LEU A 178 -9.12 -8.99 -7.22
C LEU A 178 -10.26 -8.05 -6.76
N LEU A 179 -10.06 -6.74 -6.83
CA LEU A 179 -10.93 -5.67 -6.32
C LEU A 179 -11.28 -4.71 -7.46
N THR A 180 -12.21 -3.78 -7.23
CA THR A 180 -12.52 -2.75 -8.23
C THR A 180 -11.36 -1.75 -8.36
N ALA A 181 -11.10 -1.25 -9.57
CA ALA A 181 -10.00 -0.32 -9.85
C ALA A 181 -10.04 0.95 -8.95
N GLY A 182 -11.23 1.42 -8.59
CA GLY A 182 -11.40 2.56 -7.69
C GLY A 182 -10.95 2.27 -6.26
N LEU A 183 -11.24 1.08 -5.73
CA LEU A 183 -10.81 0.69 -4.39
C LEU A 183 -9.29 0.52 -4.33
N ALA A 184 -8.70 -0.12 -5.36
CA ALA A 184 -7.25 -0.25 -5.52
C ALA A 184 -6.53 1.10 -5.40
N GLN A 185 -7.07 2.11 -6.10
CA GLN A 185 -6.51 3.46 -6.10
C GLN A 185 -6.63 4.11 -4.72
N ARG A 186 -7.78 3.99 -4.06
CA ARG A 186 -7.99 4.51 -2.69
C ARG A 186 -7.02 3.93 -1.67
N LEU A 187 -6.78 2.62 -1.71
CA LEU A 187 -5.78 1.98 -0.83
C LEU A 187 -4.38 2.50 -1.12
N TRP A 188 -4.02 2.66 -2.39
CA TRP A 188 -2.74 3.26 -2.77
C TRP A 188 -2.60 4.69 -2.24
N ASP A 189 -3.60 5.55 -2.46
CA ASP A 189 -3.55 6.95 -2.04
C ASP A 189 -3.40 7.06 -0.51
N ARG A 190 -4.10 6.20 0.26
CA ARG A 190 -3.92 6.11 1.71
C ARG A 190 -2.53 5.59 2.09
N ALA A 191 -2.02 4.58 1.40
CA ALA A 191 -0.71 4.00 1.65
C ALA A 191 0.41 5.04 1.44
N ASP A 192 0.33 5.80 0.35
CA ASP A 192 1.30 6.83 -0.01
C ASP A 192 1.33 7.95 1.03
N GLN A 193 0.15 8.44 1.45
CA GLN A 193 0.01 9.44 2.52
C GLN A 193 0.61 8.94 3.85
N LEU A 194 0.34 7.68 4.23
CA LEU A 194 0.88 7.10 5.45
C LEU A 194 2.40 6.90 5.38
N ALA A 195 2.93 6.58 4.20
CA ALA A 195 4.36 6.40 3.98
C ALA A 195 5.13 7.71 4.16
N GLU A 196 4.65 8.81 3.55
CA GLU A 196 5.25 10.14 3.69
C GLU A 196 5.24 10.62 5.15
N ARG A 197 4.10 10.48 5.83
CA ARG A 197 3.98 10.82 7.26
C ARG A 197 4.88 9.94 8.13
N GLY A 198 4.90 8.63 7.85
CA GLY A 198 5.72 7.67 8.57
C GLY A 198 7.22 7.99 8.46
N ALA A 199 7.69 8.39 7.27
CA ALA A 199 9.07 8.82 7.05
C ALA A 199 9.43 10.06 7.89
N SER A 200 8.60 11.10 7.81
CA SER A 200 8.81 12.34 8.57
C SER A 200 8.80 12.09 10.09
N LEU A 201 7.80 11.36 10.59
CA LEU A 201 7.67 11.06 12.02
C LEU A 201 8.80 10.16 12.54
N ALA A 202 9.26 9.19 11.74
CA ALA A 202 10.41 8.36 12.09
C ALA A 202 11.68 9.20 12.23
N GLN A 203 11.91 10.15 11.31
CA GLN A 203 13.04 11.08 11.39
C GLN A 203 13.00 11.92 12.66
N HIS A 204 11.83 12.46 13.04
CA HIS A 204 11.66 13.21 14.29
C HIS A 204 11.85 12.37 15.55
N GLN A 205 11.57 11.07 15.49
CA GLN A 205 11.72 10.13 16.61
C GLN A 205 13.07 9.40 16.63
N HIS A 206 14.06 9.89 15.87
CA HIS A 206 15.39 9.28 15.72
C HIS A 206 15.34 7.80 15.30
N GLN A 207 14.29 7.42 14.57
CA GLN A 207 14.17 6.11 13.92
C GLN A 207 14.67 6.19 12.48
N ARG A 208 14.93 5.03 11.87
CA ARG A 208 15.28 4.96 10.44
C ARG A 208 14.09 5.45 9.59
N THR A 209 14.31 6.50 8.80
CA THR A 209 13.30 7.09 7.91
C THR A 209 12.65 6.05 6.99
N LEU A 210 13.46 5.15 6.43
CA LEU A 210 12.97 4.09 5.56
C LEU A 210 12.03 3.11 6.28
N ASP A 211 12.33 2.75 7.53
CA ASP A 211 11.47 1.83 8.30
C ASP A 211 10.11 2.48 8.59
N GLY A 212 10.10 3.77 8.94
CA GLY A 212 8.87 4.56 9.08
C GLY A 212 8.07 4.64 7.78
N TYR A 213 8.75 4.88 6.66
CA TYR A 213 8.16 4.90 5.33
C TYR A 213 7.49 3.57 4.97
N LEU A 214 8.21 2.45 5.15
CA LEU A 214 7.75 1.10 4.83
C LEU A 214 6.56 0.68 5.70
N VAL A 215 6.59 0.98 6.99
CA VAL A 215 5.48 0.70 7.89
C VAL A 215 4.22 1.48 7.46
N GLY A 216 4.37 2.75 7.10
CA GLY A 216 3.27 3.55 6.55
C GLY A 216 2.71 2.95 5.26
N LEU A 217 3.59 2.71 4.27
CA LEU A 217 3.25 2.22 2.95
C LEU A 217 2.55 0.86 2.98
N LEU A 218 3.09 -0.09 3.76
CA LEU A 218 2.63 -1.47 3.76
C LEU A 218 1.49 -1.73 4.74
N SER A 219 1.20 -0.82 5.66
CA SER A 219 0.11 -0.99 6.64
C SER A 219 -1.26 -1.24 6.01
N THR A 220 -1.50 -0.75 4.80
CA THR A 220 -2.76 -0.95 4.05
C THR A 220 -2.89 -2.34 3.43
N THR A 221 -1.80 -3.12 3.34
CA THR A 221 -1.84 -4.48 2.78
C THR A 221 -2.69 -5.45 3.61
N GLY A 222 -2.92 -5.16 4.89
CA GLY A 222 -3.90 -5.88 5.71
C GLY A 222 -5.33 -5.79 5.16
N TRP A 223 -5.72 -4.64 4.61
CA TRP A 223 -7.02 -4.46 3.95
C TRP A 223 -7.14 -5.26 2.67
N ASN A 224 -6.05 -5.37 1.91
CA ASN A 224 -6.00 -6.23 0.73
C ASN A 224 -6.27 -7.70 1.09
N VAL A 225 -5.62 -8.21 2.14
CA VAL A 225 -5.84 -9.58 2.63
C VAL A 225 -7.29 -9.77 3.10
N ALA A 226 -7.83 -8.82 3.88
CA ALA A 226 -9.20 -8.88 4.39
C ALA A 226 -10.24 -8.90 3.26
N LEU A 227 -10.12 -8.01 2.28
CA LEU A 227 -11.03 -7.92 1.14
C LEU A 227 -10.96 -9.16 0.25
N ALA A 228 -9.75 -9.69 0.00
CA ALA A 228 -9.57 -10.94 -0.74
C ALA A 228 -10.22 -12.13 -0.01
N ALA A 229 -10.11 -12.18 1.33
CA ALA A 229 -10.71 -13.22 2.16
C ALA A 229 -12.25 -13.17 2.14
N TRP A 230 -12.84 -11.99 2.35
CA TRP A 230 -14.29 -11.82 2.32
C TRP A 230 -14.88 -12.18 0.95
N ARG A 231 -14.24 -11.74 -0.13
CA ARG A 231 -14.64 -12.11 -1.49
C ARG A 231 -14.56 -13.63 -1.71
N LYS A 232 -13.49 -14.28 -1.27
CA LYS A 232 -13.33 -15.75 -1.37
C LYS A 232 -14.42 -16.49 -0.58
N ALA A 233 -14.86 -15.93 0.55
CA ALA A 233 -15.96 -16.45 1.36
C ALA A 233 -17.36 -16.10 0.82
N GLY A 234 -17.46 -15.33 -0.27
CA GLY A 234 -18.76 -14.87 -0.81
C GLY A 234 -19.47 -13.85 0.08
N LEU A 235 -18.74 -13.18 0.99
CA LEU A 235 -19.29 -12.19 1.91
C LEU A 235 -19.20 -10.79 1.31
N ALA A 236 -20.30 -10.05 1.41
CA ALA A 236 -20.36 -8.64 1.02
C ALA A 236 -20.37 -7.75 2.27
N LEU A 237 -19.75 -6.58 2.15
CA LEU A 237 -19.80 -5.55 3.17
C LEU A 237 -21.23 -4.99 3.31
N PRO A 238 -21.65 -4.64 4.53
CA PRO A 238 -22.94 -3.97 4.73
C PRO A 238 -22.92 -2.56 4.11
N LEU A 239 -24.07 -2.11 3.63
CA LEU A 239 -24.22 -0.75 3.06
C LEU A 239 -24.02 0.35 4.10
N ALA A 240 -24.36 0.08 5.37
CA ALA A 240 -24.17 0.96 6.51
C ALA A 240 -23.45 0.17 7.62
N PRO A 241 -22.09 0.11 7.60
CA PRO A 241 -21.33 -0.61 8.61
C PRO A 241 -21.43 0.06 9.99
N SER A 242 -21.41 -0.74 11.05
CA SER A 242 -21.38 -0.24 12.42
C SER A 242 -19.98 0.29 12.78
N LYS A 243 -19.93 1.26 13.70
CA LYS A 243 -18.68 1.75 14.29
C LYS A 243 -17.86 0.63 14.93
N ALA A 244 -18.54 -0.30 15.60
CA ALA A 244 -17.93 -1.48 16.23
C ALA A 244 -17.25 -2.37 15.18
N PHE A 245 -17.91 -2.63 14.05
CA PHE A 245 -17.33 -3.39 12.94
C PHE A 245 -16.11 -2.67 12.35
N ALA A 246 -16.22 -1.37 12.08
CA ALA A 246 -15.13 -0.60 11.49
C ALA A 246 -13.86 -0.63 12.37
N SER A 247 -14.01 -0.42 13.67
CA SER A 247 -12.90 -0.48 14.63
C SER A 247 -12.27 -1.88 14.71
N ALA A 248 -13.10 -2.93 14.81
CA ALA A 248 -12.62 -4.30 14.89
C ALA A 248 -11.94 -4.77 13.59
N ALA A 249 -12.50 -4.41 12.43
CA ALA A 249 -11.93 -4.71 11.13
C ALA A 249 -10.59 -4.00 10.93
N ASP A 250 -10.50 -2.72 11.29
CA ASP A 250 -9.26 -1.96 11.22
C ASP A 250 -8.15 -2.57 12.09
N ALA A 251 -8.46 -2.89 13.34
CA ALA A 251 -7.52 -3.58 14.23
C ALA A 251 -7.08 -4.95 13.68
N ALA A 252 -8.01 -5.74 13.15
CA ALA A 252 -7.70 -7.03 12.54
C ALA A 252 -6.82 -6.89 11.29
N THR A 253 -7.08 -5.89 10.43
CA THR A 253 -6.29 -5.66 9.21
C THR A 253 -4.85 -5.28 9.53
N LEU A 254 -4.61 -4.45 10.56
CA LEU A 254 -3.26 -4.13 11.03
C LEU A 254 -2.50 -5.39 11.48
N ARG A 255 -3.18 -6.30 12.19
CA ARG A 255 -2.58 -7.58 12.59
C ARG A 255 -2.34 -8.49 11.39
N LEU A 256 -3.23 -8.50 10.40
CA LEU A 256 -3.04 -9.24 9.14
C LEU A 256 -1.86 -8.70 8.34
N PHE A 257 -1.63 -7.38 8.35
CA PHE A 257 -0.41 -6.80 7.81
C PHE A 257 0.83 -7.32 8.54
N GLY A 258 0.85 -7.30 9.89
CA GLY A 258 1.93 -7.89 10.67
C GLY A 258 2.15 -9.38 10.35
N HIS A 259 1.07 -10.13 10.10
CA HIS A 259 1.14 -11.53 9.67
C HIS A 259 1.76 -11.68 8.27
N ALA A 260 1.28 -10.92 7.29
CA ALA A 260 1.80 -10.92 5.92
C ALA A 260 3.28 -10.52 5.85
N ALA A 261 3.65 -9.53 6.65
CA ALA A 261 5.01 -9.00 6.72
C ALA A 261 6.04 -10.01 7.26
N LYS A 262 5.62 -11.08 7.96
CA LYS A 262 6.54 -12.17 8.35
C LYS A 262 7.16 -12.89 7.16
N ALA A 263 6.50 -12.88 6.01
CA ALA A 263 7.05 -13.45 4.79
C ALA A 263 8.09 -12.54 4.12
N TRP A 264 8.28 -11.31 4.62
CA TRP A 264 9.01 -10.23 3.95
C TRP A 264 10.27 -9.86 4.75
N ASP A 265 11.41 -10.41 4.37
CA ASP A 265 12.71 -10.03 4.94
C ASP A 265 13.19 -8.68 4.36
N ILE A 266 12.64 -7.57 4.88
CA ILE A 266 12.93 -6.21 4.41
C ILE A 266 14.07 -5.56 5.21
N THR A 267 13.80 -5.19 6.46
CA THR A 267 14.79 -4.68 7.41
C THR A 267 14.51 -5.29 8.78
N GLU A 268 15.54 -5.37 9.63
CA GLU A 268 15.40 -5.89 10.99
C GLU A 268 14.37 -5.10 11.82
N GLY A 269 14.40 -3.77 11.74
CA GLY A 269 13.45 -2.90 12.42
C GLY A 269 12.00 -3.08 11.95
N PHE A 270 11.80 -3.25 10.63
CA PHE A 270 10.48 -3.54 10.06
C PHE A 270 9.96 -4.92 10.50
N MET A 271 10.82 -5.94 10.53
CA MET A 271 10.44 -7.29 10.94
C MET A 271 10.09 -7.37 12.43
N ALA A 272 10.92 -6.78 13.30
CA ALA A 272 10.66 -6.72 14.74
C ALA A 272 9.33 -6.01 15.04
N PHE A 273 9.08 -4.87 14.38
CA PHE A 273 7.80 -4.18 14.47
C PHE A 273 6.62 -5.04 14.00
N SER A 274 6.74 -5.69 12.83
CA SER A 274 5.65 -6.47 12.24
C SER A 274 5.27 -7.68 13.09
N GLN A 275 6.27 -8.32 13.72
CA GLN A 275 6.05 -9.42 14.65
C GLN A 275 5.34 -8.96 15.93
N ASP A 276 5.76 -7.84 16.51
CA ASP A 276 5.13 -7.24 17.70
C ASP A 276 3.68 -6.78 17.39
N LEU A 277 3.48 -6.20 16.21
CA LEU A 277 2.16 -5.79 15.70
C LEU A 277 1.21 -6.98 15.53
N TYR A 278 1.69 -8.09 14.99
CA TYR A 278 0.88 -9.30 14.85
C TYR A 278 0.43 -9.86 16.20
N ALA A 279 1.36 -9.92 17.16
CA ALA A 279 1.14 -10.49 18.49
C ALA A 279 0.15 -9.65 19.32
N HIS A 280 0.40 -8.34 19.42
CA HIS A 280 -0.28 -7.48 20.39
C HIS A 280 -1.26 -6.49 19.74
N GLY A 281 -1.13 -6.23 18.43
CA GLY A 281 -1.88 -5.18 17.76
C GLY A 281 -1.38 -3.77 18.12
N LEU A 282 -1.71 -2.79 17.28
CA LEU A 282 -1.05 -1.48 17.25
C LEU A 282 -1.11 -0.68 18.58
N GLN A 283 -2.13 -0.90 19.40
CA GLN A 283 -2.30 -0.18 20.67
C GLN A 283 -1.41 -0.72 21.80
N GLN A 284 -1.04 -1.99 21.73
CA GLN A 284 -0.27 -2.69 22.77
C GLN A 284 1.19 -2.95 22.35
N THR A 285 1.52 -2.73 21.07
CA THR A 285 2.88 -2.79 20.54
C THR A 285 3.75 -1.70 21.18
N HIS A 286 4.90 -2.10 21.73
CA HIS A 286 5.84 -1.19 22.40
C HIS A 286 6.99 -0.73 21.48
N HIS A 287 7.13 -1.35 20.30
CA HIS A 287 8.14 -0.98 19.32
C HIS A 287 8.02 0.51 18.92
N PRO A 288 9.14 1.27 18.79
CA PRO A 288 9.10 2.71 18.44
C PRO A 288 8.31 3.03 17.16
N LEU A 289 8.42 2.18 16.13
CA LEU A 289 7.65 2.32 14.88
C LEU A 289 6.13 2.20 15.07
N ALA A 290 5.63 1.64 16.18
CA ALA A 290 4.21 1.65 16.50
C ALA A 290 3.70 3.05 16.84
N THR A 291 4.52 3.85 17.52
CA THR A 291 4.21 5.26 17.79
C THR A 291 4.20 6.07 16.50
N VAL A 292 5.18 5.84 15.62
CA VAL A 292 5.22 6.41 14.26
C VAL A 292 3.93 6.10 13.50
N LEU A 293 3.51 4.83 13.42
CA LEU A 293 2.32 4.45 12.68
C LEU A 293 1.03 4.99 13.32
N ARG A 294 0.92 5.00 14.65
CA ARG A 294 -0.24 5.61 15.34
C ARG A 294 -0.37 7.09 14.99
N GLN A 295 0.71 7.85 15.11
CA GLN A 295 0.72 9.28 14.79
C GLN A 295 0.43 9.54 13.30
N ALA A 296 1.03 8.75 12.40
CA ALA A 296 0.78 8.88 10.95
C ALA A 296 -0.71 8.69 10.60
N ARG A 297 -1.37 7.75 11.29
CA ARG A 297 -2.79 7.44 11.11
C ARG A 297 -3.73 8.45 11.75
N HIS A 298 -3.34 9.04 12.88
CA HIS A 298 -4.17 9.93 13.69
C HIS A 298 -3.93 11.42 13.45
N ALA A 299 -2.98 11.80 12.58
CA ALA A 299 -2.60 13.20 12.43
C ALA A 299 -3.85 14.09 12.33
N THR A 300 -4.12 14.80 13.42
CA THR A 300 -4.94 15.99 13.49
C THR A 300 -4.18 17.06 12.73
N GLU A 301 -4.87 17.88 11.95
CA GLU A 301 -4.30 19.11 11.41
C GLU A 301 -3.81 19.99 12.57
N THR A 302 -2.55 19.83 12.98
CA THR A 302 -1.76 20.95 13.47
C THR A 302 -1.04 21.52 12.26
N GLY A 303 -1.80 22.20 11.41
CA GLY A 303 -1.25 23.27 10.62
C GLY A 303 -1.09 24.47 11.54
N VAL A 304 0.13 24.79 11.94
CA VAL A 304 0.57 26.16 12.17
C VAL A 304 2.01 26.26 11.70
N HIS A 305 2.13 26.91 10.53
CA HIS A 305 3.21 27.74 9.98
C HIS A 305 4.60 27.68 10.61
#